data_AF-A0A2T1EAW9-F1
#
_entry.id   AF-A0A2T1EAW9-F1
#
_cell.length_a   1.000
_cell.length_b   1.000
_cell.length_c   1.000
_cell.angle_alpha   90.00
_cell.angle_beta   90.00
_cell.angle_gamma   90.00
#
_symmetry.space_group_name_H-M   'P 1'
#
loop_
_entity.id
_entity.type
_entity.pdbx_description
1 polymer ?
#
loop_
_entity_poly.entity_id
_entity_poly.type
_entity_poly.pdbx_seq_one_letter_code
_entity_poly.pdbx_strand_id
1 'polypeptide(L)'
;MMVAAIGRTIRTPENLCPHCGYKLDACSVPFSLDSPSVGDLSVCIDCAGLLQFGKGLVVQALAQDVILDLMLTDPSTYAQLMQFQAAALAAKEGDR
;
A
#
# COMPACT_ATOMS: atom_id res chain seq x y z
N MET A 1 -6.45 -11.24 -25.13
CA MET A 1 -5.41 -10.21 -24.93
C MET A 1 -5.72 -9.50 -23.63
N MET A 2 -5.03 -9.85 -22.54
CA MET A 2 -5.20 -9.16 -21.25
C MET A 2 -4.26 -7.95 -21.23
N VAL A 3 -4.83 -6.75 -21.36
CA VAL A 3 -4.11 -5.52 -21.08
C VAL A 3 -3.96 -5.46 -19.56
N ALA A 4 -2.74 -5.66 -19.06
CA ALA A 4 -2.43 -5.39 -17.67
C ALA A 4 -2.80 -3.92 -17.42
N ALA A 5 -3.78 -3.66 -16.56
CA ALA A 5 -4.11 -2.30 -16.16
C ALA A 5 -2.85 -1.70 -15.55
N ILE A 6 -2.21 -0.79 -16.28
CA ILE A 6 -1.03 -0.06 -15.81
C ILE A 6 -1.57 0.82 -14.69
N GLY A 7 -1.37 0.39 -13.43
CA GLY A 7 -1.79 1.16 -12.26
C GLY A 7 -1.27 2.58 -12.39
N ARG A 8 -2.16 3.57 -12.33
CA ARG A 8 -1.73 4.97 -12.38
C ARG A 8 -1.11 5.34 -11.05
N THR A 9 0.04 6.01 -11.13
CA THR A 9 0.62 6.71 -10.00
C THR A 9 -0.15 8.01 -9.77
N ILE A 10 -0.77 8.12 -8.60
CA ILE A 10 -1.55 9.28 -8.15
C ILE A 10 -0.70 10.03 -7.13
N ARG A 11 -0.62 11.36 -7.27
CA ARG A 11 0.10 12.20 -6.31
C ARG A 11 -0.69 12.32 -5.01
N THR A 12 -0.01 12.17 -3.89
CA THR A 12 -0.56 12.36 -2.55
C THR A 12 0.19 13.50 -1.85
N PRO A 13 -0.33 14.04 -0.74
CA PRO A 13 0.47 14.88 0.15
C PRO A 13 1.79 14.19 0.50
N GLU A 14 2.83 14.99 0.70
CA GLU A 14 4.15 14.47 1.09
C GLU A 14 4.07 13.81 2.46
N ASN A 15 4.50 12.56 2.52
CA ASN A 15 4.47 11.71 3.70
C ASN A 15 5.83 11.03 3.88
N LEU A 16 6.08 10.54 5.09
CA LEU A 16 7.23 9.69 5.40
C LEU A 16 6.72 8.33 5.83
N CYS A 17 7.35 7.27 5.34
CA CYS A 17 7.05 5.93 5.82
C CYS A 17 7.40 5.82 7.31
N PRO A 18 6.46 5.43 8.19
CA PRO A 18 6.71 5.30 9.63
C PRO A 18 7.68 4.16 9.98
N HIS A 19 7.98 3.26 9.04
CA HIS A 19 8.89 2.14 9.26
C HIS A 19 10.34 2.44 8.83
N CYS A 20 10.55 3.05 7.65
CA CYS A 20 11.89 3.28 7.10
C CYS A 20 12.25 4.74 6.82
N GLY A 21 11.30 5.69 6.97
CA GLY A 21 11.51 7.09 6.68
C GLY A 21 11.52 7.47 5.19
N TYR A 22 11.28 6.51 4.29
CA TYR A 22 11.20 6.78 2.84
C TYR A 22 10.12 7.82 2.53
N LYS A 23 10.43 8.75 1.62
CA LYS A 23 9.51 9.81 1.19
C LYS A 23 8.43 9.26 0.25
N LEU A 24 7.18 9.45 0.63
CA LEU A 24 6.00 9.03 -0.11
C LEU A 24 5.26 10.28 -0.60
N ASP A 25 5.32 10.57 -1.90
CA ASP A 25 4.58 11.67 -2.55
C ASP A 25 3.59 11.17 -3.62
N ALA A 26 3.47 9.85 -3.74
CA ALA A 26 2.55 9.20 -4.63
C ALA A 26 2.23 7.78 -4.18
N CYS A 27 1.09 7.29 -4.64
CA CYS A 27 0.68 5.89 -4.53
C CYS A 27 0.22 5.37 -5.89
N SER A 28 0.33 4.06 -6.10
CA SER A 28 -0.19 3.40 -7.28
C SER A 28 -1.33 2.49 -6.87
N VAL A 29 -2.48 2.61 -7.53
CA VAL A 29 -3.62 1.73 -7.30
C VAL A 29 -3.71 0.74 -8.46
N PRO A 30 -3.51 -0.57 -8.21
CA PRO A 30 -3.72 -1.58 -9.23
C PRO A 30 -5.22 -1.61 -9.58
N PHE A 31 -5.54 -1.58 -10.88
CA PHE A 31 -6.90 -1.76 -11.39
C PHE A 31 -7.93 -0.67 -11.05
N SER A 32 -7.52 0.47 -10.48
CA SER A 32 -8.39 1.64 -10.30
C SER A 32 -7.69 2.95 -10.68
N LEU A 33 -8.51 3.95 -11.00
CA LEU A 33 -8.11 5.34 -11.25
C LEU A 33 -8.46 6.26 -10.08
N ASP A 34 -9.02 5.71 -9.00
CA ASP A 34 -9.53 6.48 -7.88
C ASP A 34 -8.40 6.95 -6.97
N SER A 35 -8.53 8.20 -6.50
CA SER A 35 -7.65 8.74 -5.46
C SER A 35 -7.81 7.96 -4.17
N PRO A 36 -6.73 7.79 -3.38
CA PRO A 36 -6.83 7.12 -2.09
C PRO A 36 -7.77 7.90 -1.16
N SER A 37 -8.51 7.15 -0.37
CA SER A 37 -9.44 7.64 0.65
C SER A 37 -8.90 7.35 2.05
N VAL A 38 -9.45 8.05 3.04
CA VAL A 38 -9.15 7.76 4.45
C VAL A 38 -9.61 6.34 4.77
N GLY A 39 -8.72 5.56 5.38
CA GLY A 39 -8.93 4.14 5.69
C GLY A 39 -8.28 3.19 4.69
N ASP A 40 -7.95 3.67 3.48
CA ASP A 40 -7.33 2.84 2.45
C ASP A 40 -5.97 2.29 2.91
N LEU A 41 -5.69 1.06 2.49
CA LEU A 41 -4.49 0.34 2.82
C LEU A 41 -3.44 0.54 1.73
N SER A 42 -2.17 0.59 2.13
CA SER A 42 -1.06 0.74 1.20
C SER A 42 0.16 -0.06 1.67
N VAL A 43 1.13 -0.20 0.77
CA VAL A 43 2.40 -0.87 1.03
C VAL A 43 3.53 0.08 0.64
N CYS A 44 4.50 0.26 1.53
CA CYS A 44 5.69 1.04 1.21
C CYS A 44 6.48 0.36 0.09
N ILE A 45 6.73 1.07 -1.01
CA ILE A 45 7.53 0.55 -2.13
C ILE A 45 9.00 0.28 -1.75
N ASP A 46 9.50 0.93 -0.69
CA ASP A 46 10.87 0.78 -0.24
C ASP A 46 11.02 -0.32 0.81
N CYS A 47 10.29 -0.29 1.93
CA CYS A 47 10.47 -1.28 3.00
C CYS A 47 9.40 -2.39 3.04
N ALA A 48 8.42 -2.35 2.14
CA ALA A 48 7.25 -3.23 2.16
C ALA A 48 6.43 -3.19 3.48
N GLY A 49 6.60 -2.14 4.28
CA GLY A 49 5.79 -1.89 5.47
C GLY A 49 4.32 -1.67 5.09
N LEU A 50 3.41 -2.21 5.91
CA LEU A 50 1.96 -2.07 5.73
C LEU A 50 1.50 -0.74 6.32
N LEU A 51 0.75 0.01 5.51
CA LEU A 51 0.38 1.38 5.80
C LEU A 51 -1.12 1.58 5.66
N GLN A 52 -1.63 2.62 6.31
CA GLN A 52 -3.01 3.08 6.17
C GLN A 52 -3.04 4.59 5.95
N PHE A 53 -3.93 5.07 5.08
CA PHE A 53 -4.20 6.50 4.93
C PHE A 53 -5.12 6.99 6.04
N GLY A 54 -4.59 7.85 6.91
CA GLY A 54 -5.33 8.53 7.97
C GLY A 54 -5.98 9.83 7.50
N LYS A 55 -6.40 10.65 8.47
CA LYS A 55 -7.00 11.97 8.21
C LYS A 55 -6.02 12.86 7.42
N GLY A 56 -6.53 13.50 6.37
CA GLY A 56 -5.71 14.34 5.49
C GLY A 56 -4.76 13.55 4.58
N LEU A 57 -5.00 12.24 4.39
CA LEU A 57 -4.14 11.32 3.65
C LEU A 57 -2.72 11.24 4.23
N VAL A 58 -2.59 11.46 5.54
CA VAL A 58 -1.35 11.22 6.27
C VAL A 58 -1.18 9.73 6.44
N VAL A 59 -0.01 9.21 6.08
CA VAL A 59 0.26 7.78 6.11
C VAL A 59 0.70 7.35 7.51
N GLN A 60 0.07 6.31 8.04
CA GLN A 60 0.38 5.72 9.35
C GLN A 60 0.65 4.22 9.22
N ALA A 61 1.32 3.65 10.22
CA ALA A 61 1.55 2.21 10.28
C ALA A 61 0.21 1.49 10.44
N LEU A 62 0.00 0.39 9.70
CA LEU A 62 -1.20 -0.41 9.85
C LEU A 62 -1.17 -1.12 11.20
N ALA A 63 -2.20 -0.91 12.01
CA ALA A 63 -2.29 -1.49 13.34
C ALA A 63 -2.58 -3.00 13.27
N GLN A 64 -2.02 -3.75 14.22
CA GLN A 64 -2.07 -5.22 14.19
C GLN A 64 -3.49 -5.78 14.38
N ASP A 65 -4.32 -5.09 15.16
CA ASP A 65 -5.74 -5.39 15.33
C ASP A 65 -6.51 -5.27 14.02
N VAL A 66 -6.21 -4.26 13.19
CA VAL A 66 -6.82 -4.09 11.85
C VAL A 66 -6.41 -5.24 10.92
N ILE A 67 -5.17 -5.72 11.00
CA ILE A 67 -4.71 -6.87 10.20
C ILE A 67 -5.48 -8.14 10.59
N LEU A 68 -5.63 -8.38 11.90
CA LEU A 68 -6.39 -9.51 12.42
C LEU A 68 -7.88 -9.41 12.02
N ASP A 69 -8.47 -8.22 12.12
CA ASP A 69 -9.85 -7.99 11.73
C ASP A 69 -10.07 -8.23 10.23
N LEU A 70 -9.18 -7.73 9.37
CA LEU A 70 -9.20 -7.99 7.92
C LEU A 70 -9.12 -9.48 7.61
N MET A 71 -8.24 -10.23 8.29
CA MET A 71 -8.10 -11.67 8.09
C MET A 71 -9.41 -12.43 8.38
N LEU A 72 -10.22 -11.93 9.32
CA LEU A 72 -11.48 -12.56 9.74
C LEU A 72 -12.69 -12.07 8.92
N THR A 73 -12.75 -10.78 8.61
CA THR A 73 -13.92 -10.12 8.03
C THR A 73 -13.85 -9.97 6.51
N ASP A 74 -12.65 -9.77 5.96
CA ASP A 74 -12.41 -9.68 4.51
C ASP A 74 -11.09 -10.37 4.11
N PRO A 75 -11.09 -11.71 4.04
CA PRO A 75 -9.92 -12.49 3.68
C PRO A 75 -9.37 -12.15 2.29
N SER A 76 -10.21 -11.63 1.39
CA SER A 76 -9.82 -11.29 0.02
C SER A 76 -8.95 -10.04 -0.03
N THR A 77 -9.29 -9.02 0.76
CA THR A 77 -8.48 -7.81 0.92
C THR A 77 -7.18 -8.12 1.65
N TYR A 78 -7.24 -8.96 2.70
CA TYR A 78 -6.03 -9.44 3.38
C TYR A 78 -5.06 -10.13 2.41
N ALA A 79 -5.55 -11.08 1.59
CA ALA A 79 -4.72 -11.79 0.63
C ALA A 79 -4.07 -10.86 -0.40
N GLN A 80 -4.82 -9.87 -0.92
CA GLN A 80 -4.27 -8.86 -1.84
C GLN A 80 -3.19 -8.00 -1.20
N LEU A 81 -3.41 -7.57 0.05
CA LEU A 81 -2.41 -6.79 0.79
C LEU A 81 -1.11 -7.57 0.97
N MET A 82 -1.20 -8.85 1.31
CA MET A 82 -0.03 -9.74 1.41
C MET A 82 0.66 -9.94 0.06
N GLN A 83 -0.12 -10.04 -1.03
CA GLN A 83 0.44 -10.13 -2.38
C GLN A 83 1.25 -8.89 -2.76
N PHE A 84 0.75 -7.68 -2.46
CA PHE A 84 1.49 -6.44 -2.72
C PHE A 84 2.73 -6.31 -1.84
N GLN A 85 2.65 -6.73 -0.58
CA GLN A 85 3.81 -6.78 0.31
C GLN A 85 4.91 -7.71 -0.24
N ALA A 86 4.53 -8.93 -0.63
CA ALA A 86 5.46 -9.89 -1.23
C ALA A 86 6.08 -9.35 -2.53
N ALA A 87 5.28 -8.70 -3.38
CA ALA A 87 5.78 -8.11 -4.62
C ALA A 87 6.79 -6.97 -4.36
N ALA A 88 6.53 -6.11 -3.37
CA ALA A 88 7.45 -5.04 -2.98
C ALA A 88 8.78 -5.60 -2.42
N LEU A 89 8.72 -6.67 -1.62
CA LEU A 89 9.93 -7.35 -1.13
C LEU A 89 10.74 -7.97 -2.28
N ALA A 90 10.07 -8.70 -3.18
CA ALA A 90 10.72 -9.34 -4.33
C ALA A 90 11.37 -8.32 -5.28
N ALA A 91 10.72 -7.17 -5.50
CA ALA A 91 11.29 -6.09 -6.31
C ALA A 91 12.60 -5.54 -5.72
N LYS A 92 12.74 -5.56 -4.38
CA LYS A 92 13.97 -5.13 -3.71
C LYS A 92 15.11 -6.15 -3.80
N GLU A 93 14.80 -7.44 -3.88
CA GLU A 93 15.82 -8.49 -3.99
C GLU A 93 16.46 -8.51 -5.39
N GLY A 94 15.76 -8.04 -6.42
CA GLY A 94 16.26 -7.96 -7.80
C GLY A 94 17.13 -6.74 -8.13
N ASP A 95 17.26 -5.77 -7.22
CA ASP A 95 18.03 -4.53 -7.42
C ASP A 95 19.42 -4.59 -6.73
N ARG A 96 19.96 -5.80 -6.53
CA ARG A 96 21.27 -6.06 -5.91
C ARG A 96 22.25 -6.74 -6.86
#